data_AF-A0A151TH03-F1
#
_entry.id   AF-A0A151TH03-F1
#
_cell.length_a   1.000
_cell.length_b   1.000
_cell.length_c   1.000
_cell.angle_alpha   90.00
_cell.angle_beta   90.00
_cell.angle_gamma   90.00
#
_symmetry.space_group_name_H-M   'P 1'
#
loop_
_entity.id
_entity.type
_entity.pdbx_description
1 polymer ?
#
loop_
_entity_poly.entity_id
_entity_poly.type
_entity_poly.pdbx_seq_one_letter_code
_entity_poly.pdbx_strand_id
1 'polypeptide(L)'
;VLKISRGTLIVMKRKLKSGLYILQGSTMVGVITIFSISDLDQTCLWHMRLGYMRERGMDELSKRGLLGGKRTTKLDFCEHCVYGKQCRVKFSTGAQKT
;
A
#
# COMPACT_ATOMS: atom_id res chain seq x y z
N VAL A 1 31.91 -3.79 -14.25
CA VAL A 1 30.69 -2.96 -14.05
C VAL A 1 29.59 -3.59 -14.88
N LEU A 2 28.54 -4.11 -14.25
CA LEU A 2 27.40 -4.74 -14.94
C LEU A 2 26.45 -3.64 -15.44
N LYS A 3 26.01 -3.75 -16.70
CA LYS A 3 25.03 -2.83 -17.29
C LYS A 3 23.83 -3.65 -17.77
N ILE A 4 22.63 -3.22 -17.42
CA ILE A 4 21.38 -3.81 -17.90
C ILE A 4 20.75 -2.78 -18.84
N SER A 5 20.51 -3.17 -20.09
CA SER A 5 19.96 -2.29 -21.13
C SER A 5 18.71 -2.88 -21.77
N ARG A 6 17.82 -1.99 -22.22
CA ARG A 6 16.68 -2.31 -23.08
C ARG A 6 16.86 -1.52 -24.38
N GLY A 7 17.47 -2.16 -25.37
CA GLY A 7 17.96 -1.48 -26.57
C GLY A 7 19.15 -0.57 -26.27
N THR A 8 19.11 0.68 -26.74
CA THR A 8 20.14 1.71 -26.47
C THR A 8 20.01 2.35 -25.08
N LEU A 9 18.88 2.15 -24.39
CA LEU A 9 18.64 2.69 -23.05
C LEU A 9 19.31 1.81 -21.98
N ILE A 10 20.22 2.38 -21.19
CA ILE A 10 20.78 1.72 -20.01
C ILE A 10 19.81 1.92 -18.84
N VAL A 11 19.15 0.84 -18.43
CA VAL A 11 18.17 0.83 -17.33
C VAL A 11 18.87 0.79 -15.97
N MET A 12 20.04 0.16 -15.89
CA MET A 12 20.75 -0.01 -14.64
C MET A 12 22.26 -0.19 -14.82
N LYS A 13 23.05 0.38 -13.90
CA LYS A 13 24.50 0.13 -13.80
C LYS A 13 24.85 -0.38 -12.40
N ARG A 14 25.70 -1.41 -12.30
CA ARG A 14 26.18 -1.96 -11.02
C ARG A 14 27.70 -2.08 -10.99
N LYS A 15 28.32 -1.71 -9.86
CA LYS A 15 29.76 -1.82 -9.62
C LYS A 15 30.04 -3.08 -8.79
N LEU A 16 30.99 -3.91 -9.23
CA LEU A 16 31.44 -5.06 -8.46
C LEU A 16 32.35 -4.56 -7.34
N LYS A 17 32.02 -4.85 -6.10
CA LYS A 17 32.83 -4.57 -4.90
C LYS A 17 32.76 -5.80 -4.01
N SER A 18 33.92 -6.32 -3.59
CA SER A 18 34.03 -7.51 -2.72
C SER A 18 33.15 -8.69 -3.17
N GLY A 19 33.16 -9.01 -4.48
CA GLY A 19 32.37 -10.11 -5.04
C GLY A 19 30.87 -9.84 -5.24
N LEU A 20 30.35 -8.68 -4.80
CA LEU A 20 28.95 -8.31 -4.90
C LEU A 20 28.73 -7.14 -5.88
N TYR A 21 27.65 -7.20 -6.68
CA TYR A 21 27.27 -6.11 -7.58
C TYR A 21 26.41 -5.07 -6.87
N ILE A 22 27.01 -3.92 -6.53
CA ILE A 22 26.32 -2.79 -5.90
C ILE A 22 25.66 -1.92 -6.97
N LEU A 23 24.37 -1.65 -6.83
CA LEU A 23 23.63 -0.75 -7.69
C LEU A 23 24.20 0.68 -7.62
N GLN A 24 24.58 1.23 -8.76
CA GLN A 24 25.06 2.61 -8.87
C GLN A 24 23.94 3.47 -9.48
N GLY A 25 23.07 4.00 -8.63
CA GLY A 25 21.99 4.90 -8.99
C GLY A 25 21.10 5.20 -7.79
N SER A 26 20.44 6.35 -7.78
CA SER A 26 19.33 6.64 -6.88
C SER A 26 18.10 5.95 -7.43
N THR A 27 17.56 4.96 -6.71
CA THR A 27 16.19 4.53 -6.93
C THR A 27 15.32 5.77 -6.65
N MET A 28 14.68 6.34 -7.65
CA MET A 28 13.47 7.11 -7.38
C MET A 28 12.55 6.08 -6.72
N VAL A 29 12.40 6.21 -5.40
CA VAL A 29 11.34 5.54 -4.66
C VAL A 29 10.06 6.08 -5.26
N GLY A 30 9.60 5.43 -6.32
CA GLY A 30 8.38 5.78 -7.00
C GLY A 30 7.28 5.57 -6.00
N VAL A 31 6.77 6.68 -5.45
CA VAL A 31 5.38 6.91 -5.06
C VAL A 31 4.68 5.74 -4.37
N ILE A 32 5.41 4.99 -3.53
CA ILE A 32 4.88 3.86 -2.78
C ILE A 32 5.54 3.97 -1.41
N THR A 33 4.72 4.23 -0.39
CA THR A 33 4.98 4.09 1.07
C THR A 33 5.65 5.22 1.87
N ILE A 34 6.02 6.38 1.30
CA ILE A 34 6.56 7.51 2.10
C ILE A 34 5.88 8.84 1.74
N PHE A 35 4.55 8.86 1.63
CA PHE A 35 3.84 10.13 1.80
C PHE A 35 3.91 10.44 3.30
N SER A 36 4.88 11.28 3.68
CA SER A 36 4.93 12.05 4.93
C SER A 36 4.26 11.38 6.14
N ILE A 37 4.87 10.33 6.71
CA ILE A 37 4.41 9.71 7.97
C ILE A 37 4.30 10.75 9.11
N SER A 38 5.00 11.88 9.00
CA SER A 38 4.96 12.99 9.95
C SER A 38 3.69 13.86 9.88
N ASP A 39 2.98 13.91 8.75
CA ASP A 39 1.77 14.74 8.55
C ASP A 39 0.49 13.91 8.38
N LEU A 40 0.60 12.58 8.36
CA LEU A 40 -0.57 11.72 8.24
C LEU A 40 -1.37 11.73 9.55
N ASP A 41 -2.66 11.97 9.42
CA ASP A 41 -3.60 11.84 10.52
C ASP A 41 -3.45 10.47 11.20
N GLN A 42 -3.58 10.45 12.54
CA GLN A 42 -3.37 9.24 13.34
C GLN A 42 -4.32 8.11 12.91
N THR A 43 -5.52 8.46 12.43
CA THR A 43 -6.48 7.50 11.89
C THR A 43 -5.95 6.85 10.62
N CYS A 44 -5.37 7.60 9.70
CA CYS A 44 -4.76 7.04 8.48
C CYS A 44 -3.58 6.11 8.82
N LEU A 45 -2.78 6.43 9.84
CA LEU A 45 -1.71 5.54 10.31
C LEU A 45 -2.26 4.22 10.87
N TRP A 46 -3.27 4.29 11.73
CA TRP A 46 -3.91 3.09 12.27
C TRP A 46 -4.61 2.27 11.18
N HIS A 47 -5.23 2.93 10.21
CA HIS A 47 -5.84 2.30 9.06
C HIS A 47 -4.85 1.42 8.31
N MET A 48 -3.66 1.94 7.98
CA MET A 48 -2.61 1.17 7.31
C MET A 48 -2.05 0.05 8.22
N ARG A 49 -1.74 0.36 9.49
CA ARG A 49 -1.18 -0.62 10.45
C ARG A 49 -2.10 -1.80 10.72
N LEU A 50 -3.42 -1.58 10.70
CA LEU A 50 -4.44 -2.60 10.95
C LEU A 50 -4.90 -3.33 9.68
N GLY A 51 -4.13 -3.27 8.59
CA GLY A 51 -4.47 -3.94 7.34
C GLY A 51 -5.65 -3.29 6.63
N TYR A 52 -5.61 -1.97 6.51
CA TYR A 52 -6.62 -1.16 5.84
C TYR A 52 -8.01 -1.30 6.47
N MET A 53 -8.09 -1.49 7.80
CA MET A 53 -9.34 -1.75 8.53
C MET A 53 -10.39 -0.65 8.28
N ARG A 54 -11.68 -1.03 8.26
CA ARG A 54 -12.78 -0.07 8.11
C ARG A 54 -12.90 0.81 9.36
N GLU A 55 -13.38 2.05 9.16
CA GLU A 55 -13.60 3.04 10.22
C GLU A 55 -14.38 2.47 11.43
N ARG A 56 -15.47 1.73 11.18
CA ARG A 56 -16.27 1.10 12.25
C ARG A 56 -15.45 0.14 13.14
N GLY A 57 -14.55 -0.65 12.55
CA GLY A 57 -13.69 -1.55 13.31
C GLY A 57 -12.66 -0.78 14.13
N MET A 58 -12.14 0.31 13.58
CA MET A 58 -11.23 1.20 14.30
C MET A 58 -11.91 1.96 15.45
N ASP A 59 -13.16 2.38 15.27
CA ASP A 59 -13.97 3.02 16.33
C ASP A 59 -14.22 2.05 17.51
N GLU A 60 -14.49 0.78 17.23
CA GLU A 60 -14.61 -0.25 18.27
C GLU A 60 -13.29 -0.47 19.03
N LEU A 61 -12.15 -0.48 18.33
CA LEU A 61 -10.82 -0.59 18.96
C LEU A 61 -10.49 0.66 19.80
N SER A 62 -10.88 1.84 19.31
CA SER A 62 -10.76 3.12 20.02
C SER A 62 -11.56 3.10 21.33
N LYS A 63 -12.84 2.67 21.28
CA LYS A 63 -13.71 2.52 22.46
C LYS A 63 -13.16 1.56 23.51
N ARG A 64 -12.46 0.51 23.06
CA ARG A 64 -11.79 -0.46 23.94
C ARG A 64 -10.43 0.03 24.46
N GLY A 65 -9.96 1.21 24.03
CA GLY A 65 -8.68 1.79 24.43
C GLY A 65 -7.46 1.17 23.75
N LEU A 66 -7.64 0.34 22.71
CA LEU A 66 -6.57 -0.43 22.07
C LEU A 66 -5.73 0.38 21.07
N LEU A 67 -6.15 1.62 20.76
CA LEU A 67 -5.45 2.54 19.83
C LEU A 67 -4.66 3.64 20.56
N GLY A 68 -4.18 3.35 21.79
CA GLY A 68 -3.39 4.28 22.59
C GLY A 68 -4.20 5.48 23.11
N GLY A 69 -5.51 5.29 23.36
CA GLY A 69 -6.41 6.31 23.89
C GLY A 69 -6.74 7.46 22.95
N LYS A 70 -6.24 7.45 21.71
CA LYS A 70 -6.56 8.48 20.71
C LYS A 70 -7.88 8.16 20.03
N ARG A 71 -8.74 9.17 19.89
CA ARG A 71 -9.97 9.06 19.10
C ARG A 71 -9.62 8.97 17.63
N THR A 72 -10.23 8.02 16.94
CA THR A 72 -10.21 7.93 15.48
C THR A 72 -11.15 8.98 14.90
N THR A 73 -10.65 9.77 13.97
CA THR A 73 -11.41 10.73 13.17
C THR A 73 -11.98 10.03 11.93
N LYS A 74 -12.75 10.76 11.12
CA LYS A 74 -13.33 10.22 9.89
C LYS A 74 -12.21 9.80 8.93
N LEU A 75 -12.30 8.59 8.41
CA LEU A 75 -11.33 8.10 7.43
C LEU A 75 -11.68 8.64 6.03
N ASP A 76 -10.70 9.23 5.35
CA ASP A 76 -10.85 9.65 3.96
C ASP A 76 -10.92 8.46 3.00
N PHE A 77 -11.31 8.75 1.76
CA PHE A 77 -11.42 7.76 0.70
C PHE A 77 -10.06 7.06 0.45
N CYS A 78 -10.08 5.73 0.45
CA CYS A 78 -8.90 4.91 0.20
C CYS A 78 -9.15 3.98 -0.99
N GLU A 79 -8.50 4.26 -2.12
CA GLU A 79 -8.56 3.43 -3.34
C GLU A 79 -8.18 1.98 -3.08
N HIS A 80 -7.10 1.76 -2.33
CA HIS A 80 -6.60 0.42 -1.99
C HIS A 80 -7.65 -0.40 -1.21
N CYS A 81 -8.45 0.24 -0.35
CA CYS A 81 -9.57 -0.42 0.31
C CYS A 81 -10.66 -0.85 -0.66
N VAL A 82 -11.01 0.04 -1.58
CA VAL A 82 -12.10 -0.21 -2.53
C VAL A 82 -11.73 -1.35 -3.46
N TYR A 83 -10.58 -1.27 -4.12
CA TYR A 83 -10.12 -2.31 -5.04
C TYR A 83 -9.72 -3.59 -4.33
N GLY A 84 -9.09 -3.49 -3.14
CA GLY A 84 -8.60 -4.65 -2.40
C GLY A 84 -9.67 -5.43 -1.64
N LYS A 85 -10.78 -4.79 -1.26
CA LYS A 85 -11.88 -5.42 -0.50
C LYS A 85 -13.16 -5.62 -1.33
N GLN A 86 -13.11 -5.35 -2.63
CA GLN A 86 -14.24 -5.65 -3.51
C GLN A 86 -14.43 -7.15 -3.61
N CYS A 87 -15.55 -7.64 -3.09
CA CYS A 87 -15.95 -9.04 -3.29
C CYS A 87 -16.47 -9.22 -4.71
N ARG A 88 -16.14 -10.35 -5.35
CA ARG A 88 -16.70 -10.74 -6.65
C ARG A 88 -18.23 -10.85 -6.53
N VAL A 89 -18.95 -10.10 -7.36
CA VAL A 89 -20.42 -10.16 -7.40
C VAL A 89 -20.84 -11.53 -7.94
N LYS A 90 -21.87 -12.13 -7.33
CA LYS A 90 -22.45 -13.37 -7.85
C LYS A 90 -23.34 -13.04 -9.04
N PHE A 91 -23.15 -13.75 -10.15
CA PHE A 91 -24.09 -13.67 -11.26
C PHE A 91 -25.36 -14.44 -10.90
N SER A 92 -26.53 -13.89 -11.21
CA SER A 92 -27.79 -14.63 -11.15
C SER A 92 -27.79 -15.73 -12.21
N THR A 93 -28.11 -16.96 -11.83
CA THR A 93 -28.29 -18.05 -12.78
C THR A 93 -29.43 -17.70 -13.73
N GLY A 94 -29.11 -17.49 -15.01
CA GLY A 94 -30.13 -17.28 -16.04
C GLY A 94 -30.94 -18.56 -16.22
N ALA A 95 -32.25 -18.49 -16.01
CA ALA A 95 -33.14 -19.57 -16.38
C ALA A 95 -33.28 -19.58 -17.90
N GLN A 96 -32.50 -20.43 -18.58
CA GLN A 96 -32.79 -20.78 -19.98
C GLN A 96 -34.09 -21.59 -20.00
N LYS A 97 -35.17 -20.99 -20.50
CA LYS A 97 -36.36 -21.74 -20.90
C LYS A 97 -36.00 -22.48 -22.18
N THR A 98 -36.02 -23.81 -22.09
CA THR A 98 -35.94 -24.71 -23.26
C THR A 98 -37.32 -24.82 -23.89
#